data_AF-A0A7A9H756-F1
#
_entry.id   AF-A0A7A9H756-F1
#
_cell.length_a   1.000
_cell.length_b   1.000
_cell.length_c   1.000
_cell.angle_alpha   90.00
_cell.angle_beta   90.00
_cell.angle_gamma   90.00
#
_symmetry.space_group_name_H-M   'P 1'
#
loop_
_entity.id
_entity.type
_entity.pdbx_description
1 polymer ?
#
loop_
_entity_poly.entity_id
_entity_poly.type
_entity_poly.pdbx_seq_one_letter_code
_entity_poly.pdbx_strand_id
1 'polypeptide(L)'
;RKMIPRTVLLSCLSGLGLLLLAMNPMLQAFEAPTVSFIVLLLIFINWFGKKPIFPHIPTGLLLLIAGTSLAWISGLQSPEDIKASMSSFGFNPPEIHVRSFLQGLPHALPYLASAVPLGLANYIFDLENIESAHAAGDEYNTRKVMMANGFASMLGCMLGNPFPVTVYVGHAGWKAMGASICYTLASGITMFLVPLFGLGAFMLAIIPMTAIVPILVFIGVVTANQVVRETPKVEVPVIFICLFPWVANWALTIVNSVMGAAGTSAEKLGSDLLHSKGVYYDGLMHLGSGAPLASMLWGCIAIFAIMNKPLRGAIAASFGALLSLFGVIHSPAVGFAEGSSIVFVVAYLMMLAMFALKHVIDSRETVAASEQEETKTT
;
A
#
# COMPACT_ATOMS: atom_id res chain seq x y z
N ARG A 1 0.80 -12.04 11.41
CA ARG A 1 1.82 -11.34 12.23
C ARG A 1 2.94 -12.27 12.73
N LYS A 2 2.73 -13.20 13.67
CA LYS A 2 3.82 -14.03 14.26
C LYS A 2 4.64 -14.88 13.27
N MET A 3 4.05 -15.26 12.14
CA MET A 3 4.71 -16.11 11.13
C MET A 3 5.52 -15.31 10.10
N ILE A 4 5.28 -14.00 10.00
CA ILE A 4 5.84 -13.15 8.95
C ILE A 4 6.93 -12.28 9.57
N PRO A 5 8.16 -12.28 9.03
CA PRO A 5 9.21 -11.43 9.56
C PRO A 5 8.84 -9.95 9.53
N ARG A 6 9.23 -9.21 10.57
CA ARG A 6 8.95 -7.76 10.70
C ARG A 6 9.43 -6.99 9.47
N THR A 7 10.65 -7.25 9.00
CA THR A 7 11.23 -6.62 7.81
C THR A 7 10.34 -6.75 6.59
N VAL A 8 9.72 -7.91 6.38
CA VAL A 8 8.81 -8.12 5.26
C VAL A 8 7.58 -7.23 5.40
N LEU A 9 6.90 -7.24 6.56
CA LEU A 9 5.71 -6.42 6.79
C LEU A 9 6.00 -4.92 6.60
N LEU A 10 7.11 -4.44 7.16
CA LEU A 10 7.50 -3.04 7.01
C LEU A 10 7.85 -2.72 5.54
N SER A 11 8.57 -3.62 4.85
CA SER A 11 8.96 -3.43 3.44
C SER A 11 7.76 -3.39 2.49
N CYS A 12 6.75 -4.23 2.71
CA CYS A 12 5.52 -4.20 1.94
C CYS A 12 4.78 -2.87 2.11
N LEU A 13 4.69 -2.36 3.35
CA LEU A 13 4.10 -1.04 3.65
C LEU A 13 4.84 0.10 2.95
N SER A 14 6.17 0.05 2.89
CA SER A 14 6.98 1.04 2.18
C SER A 14 6.71 1.02 0.68
N GLY A 15 6.55 -0.15 0.07
CA GLY A 15 6.18 -0.26 -1.33
C GLY A 15 4.82 0.37 -1.62
N LEU A 16 3.81 0.10 -0.79
CA LEU A 16 2.53 0.79 -0.87
C LEU A 16 2.69 2.30 -0.68
N GLY A 17 3.43 2.72 0.35
CA GLY A 17 3.63 4.13 0.68
C GLY A 17 4.34 4.91 -0.43
N LEU A 18 5.36 4.33 -1.06
CA LEU A 18 6.10 5.00 -2.13
C LEU A 18 5.33 4.98 -3.46
N LEU A 19 4.78 3.83 -3.86
CA LEU A 19 4.22 3.67 -5.21
C LEU A 19 2.75 4.09 -5.30
N LEU A 20 1.93 3.80 -4.28
CA LEU A 20 0.52 4.18 -4.29
C LEU A 20 0.27 5.55 -3.63
N LEU A 21 0.92 5.82 -2.50
CA LEU A 21 0.68 7.08 -1.77
C LEU A 21 1.56 8.23 -2.26
N ALA A 22 2.83 8.03 -2.59
CA ALA A 22 3.73 9.14 -2.95
C ALA A 22 3.84 9.38 -4.46
N MET A 23 3.82 8.33 -5.29
CA MET A 23 4.16 8.48 -6.71
C MET A 23 3.15 9.34 -7.49
N ASN A 24 1.84 9.06 -7.37
CA ASN A 24 0.82 9.87 -8.04
C ASN A 24 0.85 11.33 -7.59
N PRO A 25 0.93 11.63 -6.28
CA PRO A 25 1.19 12.98 -5.78
C PRO A 25 2.43 13.65 -6.32
N MET A 26 3.52 12.91 -6.47
CA MET A 26 4.73 13.44 -7.08
C MET A 26 4.49 13.82 -8.54
N LEU A 27 3.81 12.97 -9.33
CA LEU A 27 3.49 13.30 -10.72
C LEU A 27 2.61 14.55 -10.83
N GLN A 28 1.56 14.65 -10.01
CA GLN A 28 0.69 15.82 -9.95
C GLN A 28 1.45 17.09 -9.52
N ALA A 29 2.41 16.97 -8.61
CA ALA A 29 3.27 18.08 -8.23
C ALA A 29 4.10 18.61 -9.41
N PHE A 30 4.51 17.74 -10.33
CA PHE A 30 5.23 18.11 -11.54
C PHE A 30 4.33 18.71 -12.64
N GLU A 31 3.01 18.51 -12.60
CA GLU A 31 2.06 19.22 -13.47
C GLU A 31 1.85 20.68 -13.04
N ALA A 32 2.00 20.96 -11.74
CA ALA A 32 1.87 22.31 -11.17
C ALA A 32 3.11 22.72 -10.35
N PRO A 33 4.29 22.86 -10.98
CA PRO A 33 5.57 23.01 -10.27
C PRO A 33 5.69 24.36 -9.54
N THR A 34 5.05 25.42 -10.03
CA THR A 34 5.11 26.77 -9.45
C THR A 34 4.61 26.83 -8.01
N VAL A 35 3.64 25.99 -7.66
CA VAL A 35 3.11 25.84 -6.30
C VAL A 35 3.79 24.67 -5.59
N SER A 36 3.76 23.50 -6.23
CA SER A 36 4.08 22.24 -5.56
C SER A 36 5.55 22.12 -5.19
N PHE A 37 6.48 22.73 -5.94
CA PHE A 37 7.91 22.65 -5.62
C PHE A 37 8.26 23.41 -4.33
N ILE A 38 7.60 24.54 -4.08
CA ILE A 38 7.79 25.26 -2.81
C ILE A 38 7.23 24.44 -1.65
N VAL A 39 6.07 23.83 -1.82
CA VAL A 39 5.48 22.93 -0.80
C VAL A 39 6.40 21.75 -0.52
N LEU A 40 6.92 21.08 -1.56
CA LEU A 40 7.89 19.98 -1.43
C LEU A 40 9.20 20.44 -0.76
N LEU A 41 9.73 21.59 -1.13
CA LEU A 41 10.94 22.14 -0.52
C LEU A 41 10.73 22.45 0.97
N LEU A 42 9.57 23.01 1.33
CA LEU A 42 9.21 23.26 2.73
C LEU A 42 9.08 21.96 3.52
N ILE A 43 8.53 20.90 2.92
CA ILE A 43 8.51 19.54 3.49
C ILE A 43 9.96 19.09 3.76
N PHE A 44 10.84 19.22 2.78
CA PHE A 44 12.24 18.79 2.90
C PHE A 44 12.99 19.55 3.99
N ILE A 45 12.86 20.87 4.04
CA ILE A 45 13.54 21.70 5.03
C ILE A 45 13.00 21.45 6.44
N ASN A 46 11.68 21.40 6.62
CA ASN A 46 11.08 21.37 7.96
C ASN A 46 11.02 19.98 8.58
N TRP A 47 10.84 18.93 7.77
CA TRP A 47 10.68 17.58 8.29
C TRP A 47 11.89 16.68 8.09
N PHE A 48 12.66 16.86 7.02
CA PHE A 48 13.91 16.10 6.80
C PHE A 48 15.17 16.90 7.11
N GLY A 49 15.08 18.23 7.15
CA GLY A 49 16.20 19.11 7.44
C GLY A 49 16.58 19.11 8.92
N LYS A 50 17.84 19.47 9.20
CA LYS A 50 18.36 19.58 10.56
C LYS A 50 17.78 20.76 11.35
N LYS A 51 17.29 21.79 10.64
CA LYS A 51 16.76 23.03 11.21
C LYS A 51 15.53 23.47 10.39
N PRO A 52 14.32 23.47 10.99
CA PRO A 52 13.12 23.92 10.30
C PRO A 52 13.17 25.43 10.03
N ILE A 53 12.51 25.85 8.95
CA ILE A 53 12.30 27.26 8.61
C ILE A 53 10.98 27.69 9.27
N PHE A 54 11.03 28.72 10.13
CA PHE A 54 9.94 29.10 11.04
C PHE A 54 9.59 28.02 12.08
N PRO A 55 10.50 27.73 13.05
CA PRO A 55 10.33 26.65 14.04
C PRO A 55 9.08 26.78 14.93
N HIS A 56 8.48 27.97 15.01
CA HIS A 56 7.29 28.22 15.82
C HIS A 56 5.97 28.02 15.06
N ILE A 57 6.01 27.83 13.73
CA ILE A 57 4.81 27.60 12.92
C ILE A 57 4.71 26.10 12.66
N PRO A 58 3.56 25.45 12.96
CA PRO A 58 3.34 24.06 12.61
C PRO A 58 3.56 23.84 11.11
N THR A 59 4.43 22.90 10.75
CA THR A 59 4.82 22.68 9.34
C THR A 59 3.61 22.43 8.44
N GLY A 60 2.65 21.61 8.86
CA GLY A 60 1.43 21.39 8.08
C GLY A 60 0.67 22.68 7.76
N LEU A 61 0.57 23.61 8.72
CA LEU A 61 -0.04 24.93 8.51
C LEU A 61 0.80 25.78 7.56
N LEU A 62 2.13 25.77 7.71
CA LEU A 62 3.04 26.48 6.82
C LEU A 62 2.91 26.03 5.36
N LEU A 63 2.80 24.72 5.12
CA LEU A 63 2.59 24.14 3.79
C LEU A 63 1.27 24.60 3.19
N LEU A 64 0.19 24.56 3.97
CA LEU A 64 -1.13 25.01 3.51
C LEU A 64 -1.13 26.50 3.18
N ILE A 65 -0.56 27.35 4.05
CA ILE A 65 -0.49 28.79 3.81
C ILE A 65 0.33 29.08 2.55
N ALA A 66 1.53 28.54 2.45
CA ALA A 66 2.42 28.79 1.31
C ALA A 66 1.83 28.27 0.00
N GLY A 67 1.38 27.01 -0.02
CA GLY A 67 0.81 26.39 -1.21
C GLY A 67 -0.48 27.06 -1.67
N THR A 68 -1.38 27.39 -0.74
CA THR A 68 -2.62 28.11 -1.05
C THR A 68 -2.29 29.50 -1.58
N SER A 69 -1.45 30.28 -0.89
CA SER A 69 -1.10 31.64 -1.32
C SER A 69 -0.51 31.65 -2.72
N LEU A 70 0.42 30.74 -3.02
CA LEU A 70 1.03 30.63 -4.34
C LEU A 70 0.01 30.23 -5.42
N ALA A 71 -0.93 29.34 -5.09
CA ALA A 71 -1.96 28.94 -6.05
C ALA A 71 -2.95 30.06 -6.37
N TRP A 72 -3.29 30.90 -5.40
CA TRP A 72 -4.10 32.10 -5.63
C TRP A 72 -3.33 33.14 -6.46
N ILE A 73 -2.04 33.37 -6.15
CA ILE A 73 -1.19 34.30 -6.91
C ILE A 73 -0.98 33.82 -8.36
N SER A 74 -0.87 32.51 -8.57
CA SER A 74 -0.69 31.93 -9.91
C SER A 74 -1.97 31.81 -10.72
N GLY A 75 -3.14 32.17 -10.15
CA GLY A 75 -4.43 32.09 -10.82
C GLY A 75 -5.00 30.68 -10.96
N LEU A 76 -4.51 29.71 -10.16
CA LEU A 76 -5.07 28.35 -10.11
C LEU A 76 -6.39 28.27 -9.32
N GLN A 77 -6.73 29.31 -8.56
CA GLN A 77 -7.98 29.42 -7.83
C GLN A 77 -8.65 30.76 -8.18
N SER A 78 -9.98 30.77 -8.15
CA SER A 78 -10.76 31.97 -8.43
C SER A 78 -11.88 32.18 -7.40
N PRO A 79 -12.27 33.44 -7.12
CA PRO A 79 -13.45 33.72 -6.30
C PRO A 79 -14.74 33.12 -6.90
N GLU A 80 -14.80 32.97 -8.22
CA GLU A 80 -15.92 32.34 -8.93
C GLU A 80 -16.06 30.87 -8.54
N ASP A 81 -14.96 30.13 -8.40
CA ASP A 81 -14.96 28.73 -7.98
C ASP A 81 -15.48 28.58 -6.54
N ILE A 82 -15.16 29.52 -5.64
CA ILE A 82 -15.74 29.55 -4.29
C ILE A 82 -17.26 29.70 -4.38
N LYS A 83 -17.75 30.67 -5.15
CA LYS A 83 -19.20 30.89 -5.29
C LYS A 83 -19.90 29.68 -5.89
N ALA A 84 -19.30 29.04 -6.89
CA ALA A 84 -19.82 27.83 -7.50
C ALA A 84 -19.86 26.66 -6.49
N SER A 85 -18.81 26.51 -5.69
CA SER A 85 -18.70 25.44 -4.70
C SER A 85 -19.77 25.49 -3.60
N MET A 86 -20.30 26.68 -3.26
CA MET A 86 -21.36 26.84 -2.26
C MET A 86 -22.67 26.13 -2.63
N SER A 87 -22.86 25.80 -3.92
CA SER A 87 -24.00 24.98 -4.36
C SER A 87 -24.00 23.56 -3.77
N SER A 88 -22.84 23.08 -3.31
CA SER A 88 -22.70 21.77 -2.67
C SER A 88 -23.08 21.77 -1.18
N PHE A 89 -23.29 22.95 -0.58
CA PHE A 89 -23.66 23.03 0.83
C PHE A 89 -25.05 22.43 1.07
N GLY A 90 -25.12 21.58 2.08
CA GLY A 90 -26.37 20.92 2.44
C GLY A 90 -26.16 19.97 3.60
N PHE A 91 -27.24 19.53 4.23
CA PHE A 91 -27.18 18.52 5.27
C PHE A 91 -27.39 17.14 4.64
N ASN A 92 -26.33 16.33 4.61
CA ASN A 92 -26.26 15.02 3.98
C ASN A 92 -26.01 13.93 5.05
N PRO A 93 -27.00 13.63 5.92
CA PRO A 93 -26.83 12.62 6.95
C PRO A 93 -26.67 11.23 6.32
N PRO A 94 -25.92 10.31 6.95
CA PRO A 94 -25.80 8.95 6.46
C PRO A 94 -27.17 8.26 6.45
N GLU A 95 -27.54 7.68 5.31
CA GLU A 95 -28.78 6.94 5.14
C GLU A 95 -28.58 5.45 5.43
N ILE A 96 -29.63 4.77 5.88
CA ILE A 96 -29.58 3.33 6.15
C ILE A 96 -29.91 2.56 4.86
N HIS A 97 -28.91 1.89 4.30
CA HIS A 97 -28.97 1.16 3.03
C HIS A 97 -29.11 -0.37 3.18
N VAL A 98 -29.72 -0.86 4.26
CA VAL A 98 -29.88 -2.32 4.49
C VAL A 98 -30.67 -3.02 3.38
N ARG A 99 -31.74 -2.39 2.89
CA ARG A 99 -32.54 -2.96 1.79
C ARG A 99 -31.75 -3.00 0.49
N SER A 100 -31.04 -1.92 0.16
CA SER A 100 -30.18 -1.83 -1.02
C SER A 100 -29.06 -2.87 -0.98
N PHE A 101 -28.48 -3.10 0.21
CA PHE A 101 -27.49 -4.16 0.42
C PHE A 101 -28.07 -5.55 0.11
N LEU A 102 -29.25 -5.89 0.68
CA LEU A 102 -29.88 -7.19 0.45
C LEU A 102 -30.27 -7.39 -1.03
N GLN A 103 -30.72 -6.33 -1.69
CA GLN A 103 -31.03 -6.35 -3.13
C GLN A 103 -29.78 -6.43 -4.00
N GLY A 104 -28.66 -5.87 -3.54
CA GLY A 104 -27.37 -5.93 -4.23
C GLY A 104 -26.66 -7.28 -4.09
N LEU A 105 -27.02 -8.09 -3.09
CA LEU A 105 -26.32 -9.35 -2.81
C LEU A 105 -26.30 -10.33 -4.01
N PRO A 106 -27.40 -10.58 -4.74
CA PRO A 106 -27.38 -11.43 -5.94
C PRO A 106 -26.43 -10.91 -7.03
N HIS A 107 -26.32 -9.58 -7.17
CA HIS A 107 -25.41 -8.95 -8.12
C HIS A 107 -23.95 -8.98 -7.65
N ALA A 108 -23.71 -9.01 -6.33
CA ALA A 108 -22.39 -9.10 -5.74
C ALA A 108 -21.83 -10.53 -5.68
N LEU A 109 -22.71 -11.56 -5.68
CA LEU A 109 -22.30 -12.98 -5.57
C LEU A 109 -21.23 -13.40 -6.60
N PRO A 110 -21.32 -13.05 -7.89
CA PRO A 110 -20.28 -13.39 -8.87
C PRO A 110 -18.91 -12.80 -8.52
N TYR A 111 -18.88 -11.66 -7.83
CA TYR A 111 -17.67 -10.97 -7.44
C TYR A 111 -17.12 -11.45 -6.10
N LEU A 112 -17.83 -12.32 -5.37
CA LEU A 112 -17.39 -12.81 -4.06
C LEU A 112 -16.02 -13.49 -4.14
N ALA A 113 -15.78 -14.24 -5.23
CA ALA A 113 -14.51 -14.88 -5.51
C ALA A 113 -13.35 -13.86 -5.54
N SER A 114 -13.55 -12.68 -6.13
CA SER A 114 -12.57 -11.59 -6.19
C SER A 114 -12.54 -10.73 -4.93
N ALA A 115 -13.68 -10.56 -4.27
CA ALA A 115 -13.82 -9.73 -3.07
C ALA A 115 -13.09 -10.32 -1.86
N VAL A 116 -13.07 -11.65 -1.72
CA VAL A 116 -12.37 -12.33 -0.61
C VAL A 116 -10.86 -12.06 -0.63
N PRO A 117 -10.13 -12.24 -1.76
CA PRO A 117 -8.73 -11.84 -1.87
C PRO A 117 -8.47 -10.36 -1.66
N LEU A 118 -9.34 -9.49 -2.18
CA LEU A 118 -9.23 -8.05 -1.95
C LEU A 118 -9.37 -7.69 -0.46
N GLY A 119 -10.33 -8.32 0.23
CA GLY A 119 -10.47 -8.20 1.68
C GLY A 119 -9.25 -8.74 2.44
N LEU A 120 -8.66 -9.85 1.99
CA LEU A 120 -7.42 -10.38 2.55
C LEU A 120 -6.25 -9.41 2.39
N ALA A 121 -6.11 -8.78 1.23
CA ALA A 121 -5.12 -7.73 1.00
C ALA A 121 -5.33 -6.54 1.96
N ASN A 122 -6.58 -6.13 2.18
CA ASN A 122 -6.90 -5.07 3.14
C ASN A 122 -6.47 -5.44 4.58
N TYR A 123 -6.68 -6.69 5.00
CA TYR A 123 -6.20 -7.16 6.31
C TYR A 123 -4.67 -7.16 6.42
N ILE A 124 -3.96 -7.41 5.31
CA ILE A 124 -2.50 -7.32 5.29
C ILE A 124 -2.05 -5.88 5.52
N PHE A 125 -2.70 -4.90 4.88
CA PHE A 125 -2.40 -3.49 5.15
C PHE A 125 -2.62 -3.11 6.61
N ASP A 126 -3.68 -3.58 7.24
CA ASP A 126 -3.89 -3.34 8.65
C ASP A 126 -2.76 -3.96 9.52
N LEU A 127 -2.28 -5.16 9.17
CA LEU A 127 -1.18 -5.82 9.87
C LEU A 127 0.14 -5.06 9.73
N GLU A 128 0.42 -4.57 8.53
CA GLU A 128 1.58 -3.75 8.22
C GLU A 128 1.57 -2.45 8.99
N ASN A 129 0.42 -1.76 9.06
CA ASN A 129 0.25 -0.54 9.83
C ASN A 129 0.40 -0.77 11.35
N ILE A 130 -0.14 -1.88 11.87
CA ILE A 130 0.06 -2.26 13.27
C ILE A 130 1.54 -2.54 13.56
N GLU A 131 2.27 -3.17 12.64
CA GLU A 131 3.70 -3.40 12.81
C GLU A 131 4.50 -2.09 12.74
N SER A 132 4.15 -1.17 11.83
CA SER A 132 4.74 0.17 11.77
C SER A 132 4.50 0.95 13.08
N ALA A 133 3.29 0.88 13.65
CA ALA A 133 2.98 1.50 14.94
C ALA A 133 3.79 0.87 16.08
N HIS A 134 3.91 -0.46 16.11
CA HIS A 134 4.74 -1.16 17.10
C HIS A 134 6.21 -0.77 16.99
N ALA A 135 6.75 -0.68 15.77
CA ALA A 135 8.11 -0.20 15.54
C ALA A 135 8.30 1.27 15.97
N ALA A 136 7.24 2.09 15.92
CA ALA A 136 7.23 3.45 16.48
C ALA A 136 6.98 3.51 18.00
N GLY A 137 6.93 2.37 18.68
CA GLY A 137 6.79 2.25 20.13
C GLY A 137 5.34 2.21 20.66
N ASP A 138 4.33 2.05 19.79
CA ASP A 138 2.93 1.88 20.22
C ASP A 138 2.43 0.47 19.90
N GLU A 139 2.24 -0.34 20.94
CA GLU A 139 1.74 -1.70 20.79
C GLU A 139 0.22 -1.75 20.81
N TYR A 140 -0.38 -2.05 19.65
CA TYR A 140 -1.81 -2.27 19.53
C TYR A 140 -2.17 -3.77 19.47
N ASN A 141 -3.25 -4.14 20.17
CA ASN A 141 -3.76 -5.50 20.08
C ASN A 141 -4.32 -5.75 18.68
N THR A 142 -3.65 -6.62 17.91
CA THR A 142 -4.00 -6.91 16.52
C THR A 142 -5.46 -7.33 16.36
N ARG A 143 -5.97 -8.23 17.21
CA ARG A 143 -7.35 -8.71 17.10
C ARG A 143 -8.37 -7.59 17.28
N LYS A 144 -8.16 -6.70 18.26
CA LYS A 144 -9.06 -5.57 18.52
C LYS A 144 -9.08 -4.59 17.34
N VAL A 145 -7.90 -4.28 16.78
CA VAL A 145 -7.81 -3.38 15.61
C VAL A 145 -8.49 -3.98 14.39
N MET A 146 -8.24 -5.26 14.07
CA MET A 146 -8.88 -5.96 12.95
C MET A 146 -10.40 -6.01 13.11
N MET A 147 -10.89 -6.32 14.32
CA MET A 147 -12.33 -6.36 14.59
C MET A 147 -12.95 -4.97 14.42
N ALA A 148 -12.33 -3.92 14.95
CA ALA A 148 -12.81 -2.55 14.78
C ALA A 148 -12.87 -2.16 13.30
N ASN A 149 -11.84 -2.49 12.51
CA ASN A 149 -11.82 -2.23 11.07
C ASN A 149 -12.95 -2.97 10.32
N GLY A 150 -13.13 -4.26 10.60
CA GLY A 150 -14.20 -5.07 10.01
C GLY A 150 -15.60 -4.55 10.38
N PHE A 151 -15.84 -4.22 11.66
CA PHE A 151 -17.10 -3.64 12.10
C PHE A 151 -17.38 -2.28 11.47
N ALA A 152 -16.37 -1.41 11.39
CA ALA A 152 -16.50 -0.11 10.72
C ALA A 152 -16.81 -0.27 9.23
N SER A 153 -16.20 -1.25 8.55
CA SER A 153 -16.48 -1.56 7.15
C SER A 153 -17.92 -2.07 6.95
N MET A 154 -18.38 -2.98 7.81
CA MET A 154 -19.76 -3.49 7.75
C MET A 154 -20.79 -2.38 8.03
N LEU A 155 -20.54 -1.55 9.05
CA LEU A 155 -21.40 -0.42 9.37
C LEU A 155 -21.41 0.60 8.22
N GLY A 156 -20.25 0.94 7.68
CA GLY A 156 -20.12 1.82 6.53
C GLY A 156 -20.90 1.29 5.32
N CYS A 157 -20.80 0.00 5.02
CA CYS A 157 -21.57 -0.64 3.94
C CYS A 157 -23.09 -0.51 4.16
N MET A 158 -23.56 -0.73 5.39
CA MET A 158 -24.98 -0.51 5.76
C MET A 158 -25.40 0.97 5.68
N LEU A 159 -24.44 1.90 5.66
CA LEU A 159 -24.65 3.33 5.50
C LEU A 159 -24.29 3.83 4.08
N GLY A 160 -24.16 2.92 3.11
CA GLY A 160 -23.97 3.26 1.69
C GLY A 160 -22.52 3.46 1.25
N ASN A 161 -21.52 3.21 2.11
CA ASN A 161 -20.12 3.24 1.71
C ASN A 161 -19.78 2.00 0.86
N PRO A 162 -19.37 2.16 -0.42
CA PRO A 162 -19.04 1.02 -1.29
C PRO A 162 -17.62 0.49 -1.05
N PHE A 163 -16.81 1.14 -0.20
CA PHE A 163 -15.41 0.80 0.01
C PHE A 163 -15.16 0.26 1.42
N PRO A 164 -14.33 -0.79 1.57
CA PRO A 164 -13.85 -1.20 2.88
C PRO A 164 -12.96 -0.09 3.49
N VAL A 165 -12.97 0.02 4.81
CA VAL A 165 -12.04 0.90 5.53
C VAL A 165 -10.78 0.15 5.96
N THR A 166 -9.75 0.89 6.32
CA THR A 166 -8.45 0.35 6.76
C THR A 166 -7.81 1.26 7.79
N VAL A 167 -6.81 0.74 8.51
CA VAL A 167 -5.99 1.51 9.43
C VAL A 167 -5.14 2.53 8.68
N TYR A 168 -5.08 3.76 9.20
CA TYR A 168 -4.39 4.86 8.55
C TYR A 168 -2.86 4.67 8.49
N VAL A 169 -2.25 4.97 7.34
CA VAL A 169 -0.80 4.89 7.12
C VAL A 169 -0.08 6.11 7.71
N GLY A 170 1.16 5.91 8.11
CA GLY A 170 2.05 6.99 8.54
C GLY A 170 2.06 7.23 10.03
N HIS A 171 1.60 6.27 10.86
CA HIS A 171 1.63 6.36 12.33
C HIS A 171 2.97 6.89 12.87
N ALA A 172 4.09 6.37 12.37
CA ALA A 172 5.42 6.84 12.75
C ALA A 172 5.66 8.32 12.43
N GLY A 173 5.18 8.79 11.27
CA GLY A 173 5.28 10.19 10.86
C GLY A 173 4.43 11.12 11.72
N TRP A 174 3.16 10.78 11.93
CA TRP A 174 2.26 11.57 12.78
C TRP A 174 2.76 11.64 14.23
N LYS A 175 3.21 10.52 14.77
CA LYS A 175 3.79 10.46 16.12
C LYS A 175 5.05 11.31 16.24
N ALA A 176 5.95 11.27 15.24
CA ALA A 176 7.14 12.11 15.23
C ALA A 176 6.81 13.61 15.21
N MET A 177 5.63 13.99 14.71
CA MET A 177 5.11 15.37 14.74
C MET A 177 4.37 15.72 16.05
N GLY A 178 4.33 14.82 17.03
CA GLY A 178 3.65 15.05 18.31
C GLY A 178 2.13 14.82 18.26
N ALA A 179 1.61 14.17 17.22
CA ALA A 179 0.19 13.80 17.17
C ALA A 179 -0.16 12.85 18.33
N SER A 180 -1.32 13.09 18.95
CA SER A 180 -1.86 12.28 20.04
C SER A 180 -3.30 11.87 19.74
N ILE A 181 -3.99 11.25 20.70
CA ILE A 181 -5.37 10.78 20.53
C ILE A 181 -6.34 11.88 20.11
N CYS A 182 -6.15 13.11 20.59
CA CYS A 182 -7.01 14.26 20.23
C CYS A 182 -6.88 14.62 18.76
N TYR A 183 -5.68 14.46 18.17
CA TYR A 183 -5.47 14.68 16.74
C TYR A 183 -6.30 13.67 15.93
N THR A 184 -6.25 12.39 16.28
CA THR A 184 -7.02 11.35 15.59
C THR A 184 -8.53 11.60 15.71
N LEU A 185 -9.02 11.98 16.90
CA LEU A 185 -10.43 12.29 17.12
C LEU A 185 -10.87 13.52 16.32
N ALA A 186 -10.08 14.59 16.34
CA ALA A 186 -10.37 15.81 15.58
C ALA A 186 -10.40 15.54 14.07
N SER A 187 -9.47 14.73 13.56
CA SER A 187 -9.45 14.31 12.16
C SER A 187 -10.70 13.51 11.81
N GLY A 188 -11.11 12.55 12.65
CA GLY A 188 -12.33 11.76 12.44
C GLY A 188 -13.59 12.63 12.44
N ILE A 189 -13.72 13.57 13.38
CA ILE A 189 -14.84 14.53 13.44
C ILE A 189 -14.84 15.40 12.19
N THR A 190 -13.68 15.93 11.79
CA THR A 190 -13.57 16.78 10.58
C THR A 190 -14.00 16.00 9.33
N MET A 191 -13.51 14.77 9.16
CA MET A 191 -13.86 13.90 8.03
C MET A 191 -15.33 13.47 8.03
N PHE A 192 -16.02 13.56 9.17
CA PHE A 192 -17.47 13.38 9.25
C PHE A 192 -18.23 14.66 8.89
N LEU A 193 -17.82 15.81 9.43
CA LEU A 193 -18.52 17.10 9.22
C LEU A 193 -18.42 17.61 7.79
N VAL A 194 -17.28 17.41 7.12
CA VAL A 194 -17.05 17.87 5.75
C VAL A 194 -18.09 17.28 4.76
N PRO A 195 -18.25 15.96 4.63
CA PRO A 195 -19.29 15.40 3.77
C PRO A 195 -20.70 15.64 4.33
N LEU A 196 -20.90 15.62 5.67
CA LEU A 196 -22.20 15.89 6.29
C LEU A 196 -22.77 17.25 5.88
N PHE A 197 -21.91 18.27 5.74
CA PHE A 197 -22.32 19.62 5.36
C PHE A 197 -22.02 19.98 3.89
N GLY A 198 -21.49 19.03 3.10
CA GLY A 198 -21.12 19.26 1.71
C GLY A 198 -19.97 20.27 1.52
N LEU A 199 -19.04 20.35 2.49
CA LEU A 199 -17.96 21.36 2.50
C LEU A 199 -16.79 21.01 1.59
N GLY A 200 -16.76 19.82 0.98
CA GLY A 200 -15.60 19.31 0.24
C GLY A 200 -15.22 20.21 -0.95
N ALA A 201 -16.18 20.53 -1.82
CA ALA A 201 -15.92 21.38 -2.98
C ALA A 201 -15.45 22.78 -2.56
N PHE A 202 -16.03 23.33 -1.49
CA PHE A 202 -15.65 24.62 -0.95
C PHE A 202 -14.24 24.63 -0.38
N MET A 203 -13.86 23.60 0.38
CA MET A 203 -12.50 23.46 0.87
C MET A 203 -11.49 23.36 -0.28
N LEU A 204 -11.81 22.63 -1.35
CA LEU A 204 -10.95 22.49 -2.52
C LEU A 204 -10.88 23.74 -3.40
N ALA A 205 -11.93 24.57 -3.42
CA ALA A 205 -11.92 25.88 -4.07
C ALA A 205 -11.05 26.91 -3.31
N ILE A 206 -10.86 26.72 -2.00
CA ILE A 206 -9.96 27.58 -1.21
C ILE A 206 -8.53 27.03 -1.24
N ILE A 207 -8.38 25.74 -0.95
CA ILE A 207 -7.09 25.05 -0.81
C ILE A 207 -6.97 24.05 -1.96
N PRO A 208 -6.19 24.36 -3.01
CA PRO A 208 -6.07 23.48 -4.17
C PRO A 208 -5.38 22.17 -3.82
N MET A 209 -5.70 21.15 -4.60
CA MET A 209 -5.03 19.84 -4.52
C MET A 209 -3.51 19.97 -4.69
N THR A 210 -3.03 20.91 -5.50
CA THR A 210 -1.59 21.16 -5.72
C THR A 210 -0.85 21.61 -4.45
N ALA A 211 -1.55 22.17 -3.47
CA ALA A 211 -1.00 22.53 -2.16
C ALA A 211 -1.07 21.38 -1.14
N ILE A 212 -2.08 20.51 -1.24
CA ILE A 212 -2.35 19.44 -0.27
C ILE A 212 -1.55 18.20 -0.60
N VAL A 213 -1.67 17.74 -1.84
CA VAL A 213 -1.20 16.44 -2.32
C VAL A 213 0.29 16.17 -2.04
N PRO A 214 1.22 17.15 -2.13
CA PRO A 214 2.63 16.94 -1.77
C PRO A 214 2.87 16.37 -0.36
N ILE A 215 1.94 16.54 0.59
CA ILE A 215 2.06 15.95 1.93
C ILE A 215 2.10 14.41 1.89
N LEU A 216 1.48 13.79 0.89
CA LEU A 216 1.47 12.34 0.73
C LEU A 216 2.86 11.81 0.34
N VAL A 217 3.66 12.61 -0.36
CA VAL A 217 5.06 12.30 -0.65
C VAL A 217 5.84 12.17 0.67
N PHE A 218 5.61 13.07 1.62
CA PHE A 218 6.22 12.98 2.94
C PHE A 218 5.85 11.67 3.65
N ILE A 219 4.56 11.30 3.66
CA ILE A 219 4.11 10.06 4.30
C ILE A 219 4.80 8.84 3.67
N GLY A 220 4.88 8.79 2.34
CA GLY A 220 5.57 7.70 1.63
C GLY A 220 7.06 7.63 1.98
N VAL A 221 7.77 8.77 1.98
CA VAL A 221 9.21 8.82 2.31
C VAL A 221 9.47 8.48 3.78
N VAL A 222 8.65 8.96 4.72
CA VAL A 222 8.81 8.62 6.15
C VAL A 222 8.56 7.14 6.38
N THR A 223 7.53 6.57 5.74
CA THR A 223 7.23 5.15 5.82
C THR A 223 8.41 4.34 5.30
N ALA A 224 8.97 4.70 4.13
CA ALA A 224 10.14 4.05 3.57
C ALA A 224 11.38 4.18 4.45
N ASN A 225 11.63 5.37 5.00
CA ASN A 225 12.76 5.63 5.90
C ASN A 225 12.64 4.81 7.20
N GLN A 226 11.44 4.63 7.74
CA GLN A 226 11.22 3.77 8.91
C GLN A 226 11.68 2.35 8.62
N VAL A 227 11.33 1.78 7.46
CA VAL A 227 11.77 0.42 7.11
C VAL A 227 13.29 0.30 7.12
N VAL A 228 13.98 1.24 6.47
CA VAL A 228 15.45 1.20 6.39
C VAL A 228 16.08 1.30 7.79
N ARG A 229 15.50 2.10 8.69
CA ARG A 229 15.99 2.25 10.07
C ARG A 229 15.76 1.01 10.93
N GLU A 230 14.62 0.35 10.76
CA GLU A 230 14.21 -0.81 11.56
C GLU A 230 14.73 -2.15 11.00
N THR A 231 15.25 -2.16 9.78
CA THR A 231 15.72 -3.37 9.10
C THR A 231 17.19 -3.66 9.39
N PRO A 232 17.53 -4.88 9.86
CA PRO A 232 18.92 -5.31 9.97
C PRO A 232 19.67 -5.24 8.64
N LYS A 233 20.95 -4.87 8.66
CA LYS A 233 21.76 -4.68 7.43
C LYS A 233 21.72 -5.88 6.47
N VAL A 234 21.75 -7.10 7.01
CA VAL A 234 21.71 -8.34 6.21
C VAL A 234 20.37 -8.54 5.50
N GLU A 235 19.29 -7.96 6.02
CA GLU A 235 17.93 -8.08 5.47
C GLU A 235 17.55 -6.93 4.52
N VAL A 236 18.39 -5.90 4.38
CA VAL A 236 18.13 -4.74 3.49
C VAL A 236 17.76 -5.13 2.05
N PRO A 237 18.37 -6.16 1.41
CA PRO A 237 17.95 -6.60 0.08
C PRO A 237 16.45 -6.97 -0.01
N VAL A 238 15.85 -7.45 1.09
CA VAL A 238 14.43 -7.82 1.17
C VAL A 238 13.52 -6.63 0.89
N ILE A 239 13.94 -5.42 1.29
CA ILE A 239 13.19 -4.19 1.05
C ILE A 239 12.92 -4.04 -0.45
N PHE A 240 13.97 -4.15 -1.27
CA PHE A 240 13.86 -4.00 -2.72
C PHE A 240 13.07 -5.13 -3.37
N ILE A 241 13.20 -6.37 -2.87
CA ILE A 241 12.38 -7.49 -3.36
C ILE A 241 10.88 -7.21 -3.16
N CYS A 242 10.51 -6.66 -2.00
CA CYS A 242 9.13 -6.30 -1.72
C CYS A 242 8.61 -5.16 -2.62
N LEU A 243 9.47 -4.31 -3.17
CA LEU A 243 9.07 -3.22 -4.06
C LEU A 243 8.63 -3.68 -5.45
N PHE A 244 9.18 -4.79 -5.98
CA PHE A 244 8.94 -5.19 -7.36
C PHE A 244 7.45 -5.39 -7.72
N PRO A 245 6.63 -6.09 -6.92
CA PRO A 245 5.20 -6.22 -7.21
C PRO A 245 4.46 -4.88 -7.18
N TRP A 246 4.86 -3.95 -6.31
CA TRP A 246 4.27 -2.61 -6.24
C TRP A 246 4.61 -1.75 -7.45
N VAL A 247 5.86 -1.79 -7.89
CA VAL A 247 6.31 -1.10 -9.12
C VAL A 247 5.54 -1.63 -10.33
N ALA A 248 5.42 -2.96 -10.44
CA ALA A 248 4.68 -3.59 -11.53
C ALA A 248 3.19 -3.22 -11.51
N ASN A 249 2.57 -3.20 -10.33
CA ASN A 249 1.17 -2.82 -10.16
C ASN A 249 0.90 -1.36 -10.56
N TRP A 250 1.77 -0.45 -10.12
CA TRP A 250 1.69 0.97 -10.48
C TRP A 250 1.89 1.16 -12.00
N ALA A 251 2.92 0.54 -12.59
CA ALA A 251 3.18 0.62 -14.02
C ALA A 251 2.04 0.03 -14.87
N LEU A 252 1.52 -1.14 -14.46
CA LEU A 252 0.36 -1.77 -15.10
C LEU A 252 -0.87 -0.86 -15.08
N THR A 253 -1.11 -0.18 -13.95
CA THR A 253 -2.22 0.76 -13.81
C THR A 253 -2.10 1.92 -14.79
N ILE A 254 -0.90 2.51 -14.93
CA ILE A 254 -0.64 3.58 -15.89
C ILE A 254 -0.85 3.09 -17.33
N VAL A 255 -0.25 1.96 -17.69
CA VAL A 255 -0.37 1.39 -19.05
C VAL A 255 -1.83 1.12 -19.41
N ASN A 256 -2.59 0.51 -18.50
CA ASN A 256 -4.02 0.26 -18.70
C ASN A 256 -4.83 1.55 -18.79
N SER A 257 -4.52 2.56 -17.98
CA SER A 257 -5.20 3.87 -18.03
C SER A 257 -4.97 4.58 -19.36
N VAL A 258 -3.74 4.55 -19.87
CA VAL A 258 -3.39 5.13 -21.19
C VAL A 258 -4.12 4.40 -22.32
N MET A 259 -4.13 3.07 -22.32
CA MET A 259 -4.86 2.29 -23.33
C MET A 259 -6.36 2.53 -23.26
N GLY A 260 -6.92 2.59 -22.04
CA GLY A 260 -8.34 2.90 -21.82
C GLY A 260 -8.73 4.28 -22.33
N ALA A 261 -7.90 5.29 -22.07
CA ALA A 261 -8.09 6.65 -22.61
C ALA A 261 -8.01 6.68 -24.15
N ALA A 262 -7.21 5.80 -24.75
CA ALA A 262 -7.13 5.62 -26.20
C ALA A 262 -8.24 4.72 -26.79
N GLY A 263 -9.20 4.23 -25.99
CA GLY A 263 -10.28 3.34 -26.44
C GLY A 263 -9.84 1.92 -26.79
N THR A 264 -8.61 1.53 -26.42
CA THR A 264 -8.04 0.21 -26.69
C THR A 264 -7.79 -0.57 -25.40
N SER A 265 -7.24 -1.77 -25.52
CA SER A 265 -6.81 -2.62 -24.40
C SER A 265 -5.60 -3.47 -24.83
N ALA A 266 -4.92 -4.08 -23.86
CA ALA A 266 -3.84 -5.01 -24.16
C ALA A 266 -4.32 -6.20 -25.02
N GLU A 267 -5.55 -6.67 -24.77
CA GLU A 267 -6.19 -7.73 -25.56
C GLU A 267 -6.36 -7.34 -27.04
N LYS A 268 -6.74 -6.08 -27.31
CA LYS A 268 -6.89 -5.57 -28.69
C LYS A 268 -5.56 -5.34 -29.39
N LEU A 269 -4.53 -4.87 -28.66
CA LEU A 269 -3.21 -4.61 -29.22
C LEU A 269 -2.40 -5.88 -29.45
N GLY A 270 -2.60 -6.90 -28.61
CA GLY A 270 -1.79 -8.11 -28.56
C GLY A 270 -0.47 -7.92 -27.81
N SER A 271 -0.07 -8.93 -27.04
CA SER A 271 1.17 -8.89 -26.23
C SER A 271 2.43 -8.81 -27.09
N ASP A 272 2.44 -9.42 -28.27
CA ASP A 272 3.58 -9.38 -29.21
C ASP A 272 3.89 -7.95 -29.68
N LEU A 273 2.86 -7.16 -29.98
CA LEU A 273 3.04 -5.77 -30.40
C LEU A 273 3.61 -4.93 -29.25
N LEU A 274 3.06 -5.07 -28.05
CA LEU A 274 3.56 -4.40 -26.84
C LEU A 274 5.01 -4.79 -26.57
N HIS A 275 5.33 -6.08 -26.68
CA HIS A 275 6.67 -6.61 -26.49
C HIS A 275 7.66 -6.06 -27.53
N SER A 276 7.25 -5.92 -28.81
CA SER A 276 8.06 -5.28 -29.85
C SER A 276 8.44 -3.82 -29.56
N LYS A 277 7.72 -3.16 -28.63
CA LYS A 277 7.97 -1.80 -28.16
C LYS A 277 8.63 -1.74 -26.78
N GLY A 278 9.11 -2.88 -26.28
CA GLY A 278 9.75 -2.98 -24.96
C GLY A 278 8.78 -3.01 -23.79
N VAL A 279 7.47 -3.15 -24.04
CA VAL A 279 6.45 -3.27 -23.00
C VAL A 279 6.19 -4.75 -22.74
N TYR A 280 6.81 -5.29 -21.69
CA TYR A 280 6.58 -6.66 -21.21
C TYR A 280 5.24 -6.75 -20.46
N TYR A 281 4.13 -6.59 -21.18
CA TYR A 281 2.81 -6.45 -20.57
C TYR A 281 2.41 -7.67 -19.72
N ASP A 282 2.61 -8.88 -20.23
CA ASP A 282 2.28 -10.10 -19.48
C ASP A 282 3.11 -10.21 -18.20
N GLY A 283 4.40 -9.83 -18.26
CA GLY A 283 5.26 -9.75 -17.08
C GLY A 283 4.78 -8.73 -16.06
N LEU A 284 4.38 -7.53 -16.51
CA LEU A 284 3.79 -6.50 -15.63
C LEU A 284 2.48 -6.97 -15.00
N MET A 285 1.63 -7.62 -15.80
CA MET A 285 0.35 -8.15 -15.34
C MET A 285 0.56 -9.23 -14.28
N HIS A 286 1.41 -10.23 -14.54
CA HIS A 286 1.69 -11.28 -13.57
C HIS A 286 2.36 -10.73 -12.31
N LEU A 287 3.37 -9.87 -12.42
CA LEU A 287 4.08 -9.37 -11.24
C LEU A 287 3.22 -8.38 -10.41
N GLY A 288 2.39 -7.57 -11.06
CA GLY A 288 1.56 -6.53 -10.43
C GLY A 288 0.20 -7.02 -9.91
N SER A 289 -0.28 -8.17 -10.37
CA SER A 289 -1.56 -8.74 -9.92
C SER A 289 -1.42 -9.38 -8.54
N GLY A 290 -2.23 -8.89 -7.58
CA GLY A 290 -2.14 -9.31 -6.18
C GLY A 290 -0.92 -8.74 -5.45
N ALA A 291 -0.43 -7.57 -5.86
CA ALA A 291 0.80 -6.94 -5.35
C ALA A 291 1.01 -6.97 -3.82
N PRO A 292 -0.01 -6.74 -2.95
CA PRO A 292 0.19 -6.82 -1.50
C PRO A 292 0.64 -8.21 -1.05
N LEU A 293 -0.06 -9.24 -1.51
CA LEU A 293 0.24 -10.64 -1.20
C LEU A 293 1.52 -11.11 -1.89
N ALA A 294 1.72 -10.73 -3.16
CA ALA A 294 2.92 -11.07 -3.92
C ALA A 294 4.17 -10.44 -3.30
N SER A 295 4.11 -9.16 -2.90
CA SER A 295 5.19 -8.44 -2.20
C SER A 295 5.59 -9.15 -0.91
N MET A 296 4.61 -9.51 -0.08
CA MET A 296 4.83 -10.21 1.17
C MET A 296 5.41 -11.62 0.97
N LEU A 297 4.90 -12.35 -0.02
CA LEU A 297 5.36 -13.69 -0.36
C LEU A 297 6.82 -13.69 -0.85
N TRP A 298 7.14 -12.82 -1.81
CA TRP A 298 8.49 -12.67 -2.33
C TRP A 298 9.46 -12.15 -1.27
N GLY A 299 9.00 -11.25 -0.38
CA GLY A 299 9.74 -10.84 0.80
C GLY A 299 10.06 -12.01 1.74
N CYS A 300 9.09 -12.88 2.02
CA CYS A 300 9.28 -14.08 2.83
C CYS A 300 10.28 -15.06 2.18
N ILE A 301 10.15 -15.30 0.89
CA ILE A 301 11.08 -16.15 0.14
C ILE A 301 12.51 -15.61 0.24
N ALA A 302 12.69 -14.31 -0.03
CA ALA A 302 14.01 -13.67 -0.01
C ALA A 302 14.64 -13.70 1.38
N ILE A 303 13.91 -13.29 2.42
CA ILE A 303 14.46 -13.27 3.77
C ILE A 303 14.77 -14.67 4.29
N PHE A 304 13.96 -15.69 3.99
CA PHE A 304 14.25 -17.06 4.41
C PHE A 304 15.41 -17.69 3.64
N ALA A 305 15.65 -17.28 2.39
CA ALA A 305 16.87 -17.63 1.68
C ALA A 305 18.10 -16.96 2.32
N ILE A 306 18.05 -15.64 2.53
CA ILE A 306 19.16 -14.85 3.11
C ILE A 306 19.54 -15.34 4.51
N MET A 307 18.54 -15.62 5.35
CA MET A 307 18.74 -16.03 6.75
C MET A 307 18.97 -17.54 6.92
N ASN A 308 19.16 -18.26 5.81
CA ASN A 308 19.30 -19.71 5.76
C ASN A 308 18.23 -20.45 6.60
N LYS A 309 16.95 -20.14 6.34
CA LYS A 309 15.78 -20.80 6.95
C LYS A 309 15.00 -21.59 5.89
N PRO A 310 15.60 -22.62 5.26
CA PRO A 310 15.06 -23.26 4.07
C PRO A 310 13.66 -23.86 4.29
N LEU A 311 13.38 -24.46 5.45
CA LEU A 311 12.04 -25.00 5.74
C LEU A 311 10.95 -23.92 5.72
N ARG A 312 11.23 -22.73 6.23
CA ARG A 312 10.29 -21.60 6.17
C ARG A 312 10.14 -21.07 4.74
N GLY A 313 11.23 -21.08 3.97
CA GLY A 313 11.22 -20.77 2.54
C GLY A 313 10.33 -21.74 1.74
N ALA A 314 10.44 -23.04 2.02
CA ALA A 314 9.59 -24.07 1.41
C ALA A 314 8.11 -23.86 1.74
N ILE A 315 7.78 -23.51 2.98
CA ILE A 315 6.40 -23.16 3.38
C ILE A 315 5.93 -21.90 2.64
N ALA A 316 6.75 -20.85 2.55
CA ALA A 316 6.38 -19.67 1.79
C ALA A 316 6.10 -20.02 0.31
N ALA A 317 6.98 -20.79 -0.33
CA ALA A 317 6.80 -21.25 -1.70
C ALA A 317 5.53 -22.12 -1.88
N SER A 318 5.19 -22.99 -0.93
CA SER A 318 3.95 -23.77 -0.99
C SER A 318 2.70 -22.89 -0.91
N PHE A 319 2.72 -21.85 -0.07
CA PHE A 319 1.66 -20.83 -0.05
C PHE A 319 1.61 -20.06 -1.38
N GLY A 320 2.75 -19.75 -1.99
CA GLY A 320 2.80 -19.12 -3.31
C GLY A 320 2.15 -19.96 -4.41
N ALA A 321 2.43 -21.27 -4.42
CA ALA A 321 1.77 -22.21 -5.32
C ALA A 321 0.26 -22.23 -5.08
N LEU A 322 -0.19 -22.27 -3.82
CA LEU A 322 -1.61 -22.28 -3.48
C LEU A 322 -2.32 -20.99 -3.92
N LEU A 323 -1.74 -19.82 -3.64
CA LEU A 323 -2.32 -18.53 -4.01
C LEU A 323 -2.36 -18.37 -5.53
N SER A 324 -1.33 -18.82 -6.24
CA SER A 324 -1.29 -18.80 -7.70
C SER A 324 -2.34 -19.75 -8.30
N LEU A 325 -2.54 -20.93 -7.71
CA LEU A 325 -3.53 -21.92 -8.16
C LEU A 325 -4.96 -21.36 -8.17
N PHE A 326 -5.29 -20.49 -7.22
CA PHE A 326 -6.58 -19.82 -7.14
C PHE A 326 -6.61 -18.45 -7.85
N GLY A 327 -5.54 -18.06 -8.54
CA GLY A 327 -5.46 -16.76 -9.22
C GLY A 327 -5.47 -15.56 -8.28
N VAL A 328 -5.16 -15.76 -6.99
CA VAL A 328 -5.09 -14.67 -5.98
C VAL A 328 -3.89 -13.75 -6.23
N ILE A 329 -2.81 -14.33 -6.76
CA ILE A 329 -1.62 -13.63 -7.23
C ILE A 329 -1.31 -14.07 -8.66
N HIS A 330 -0.60 -13.23 -9.41
CA HIS A 330 -0.13 -13.52 -10.77
C HIS A 330 -1.20 -13.74 -11.85
N SER A 331 -2.47 -13.50 -11.52
CA SER A 331 -3.60 -13.62 -12.43
C SER A 331 -4.45 -12.35 -12.37
N PRO A 332 -5.03 -11.89 -13.50
CA PRO A 332 -5.90 -10.72 -13.52
C PRO A 332 -7.26 -11.01 -12.86
N ALA A 333 -7.64 -12.28 -12.74
CA ALA A 333 -8.88 -12.73 -12.13
C ALA A 333 -8.66 -13.94 -11.21
N VAL A 334 -9.53 -14.09 -10.22
CA VAL A 334 -9.58 -15.25 -9.34
C VAL A 334 -10.24 -16.40 -10.09
N GLY A 335 -9.62 -17.58 -10.04
CA GLY A 335 -10.07 -18.76 -10.75
C GLY A 335 -9.21 -19.96 -10.38
N PHE A 336 -9.78 -21.17 -10.43
CA PHE A 336 -9.03 -22.38 -10.14
C PHE A 336 -8.28 -22.85 -11.38
N ALA A 337 -6.95 -22.82 -11.34
CA ALA A 337 -6.08 -23.29 -12.41
C ALA A 337 -6.33 -22.61 -13.78
N GLU A 338 -6.75 -21.34 -13.79
CA GLU A 338 -7.06 -20.59 -15.01
C GLU A 338 -5.84 -19.89 -15.63
N GLY A 339 -5.83 -19.74 -16.96
CA GLY A 339 -4.82 -18.97 -17.68
C GLY A 339 -3.38 -19.43 -17.42
N SER A 340 -2.51 -18.50 -17.05
CA SER A 340 -1.09 -18.76 -16.74
C SER A 340 -0.83 -19.28 -15.33
N SER A 341 -1.87 -19.41 -14.48
CA SER A 341 -1.73 -19.77 -13.07
C SER A 341 -0.90 -21.04 -12.85
N ILE A 342 -1.12 -22.09 -13.66
CA ILE A 342 -0.41 -23.37 -13.56
C ILE A 342 1.11 -23.20 -13.73
N VAL A 343 1.56 -22.29 -14.60
CA VAL A 343 2.99 -22.01 -14.78
C VAL A 343 3.59 -21.46 -13.48
N PHE A 344 2.89 -20.55 -12.81
CA PHE A 344 3.31 -20.02 -11.51
C PHE A 344 3.24 -21.06 -10.38
N VAL A 345 2.23 -21.93 -10.39
CA VAL A 345 2.15 -23.08 -9.46
C VAL A 345 3.39 -23.95 -9.60
N VAL A 346 3.73 -24.35 -10.82
CA VAL A 346 4.92 -25.17 -11.09
C VAL A 346 6.19 -24.43 -10.67
N ALA A 347 6.33 -23.14 -11.00
CA ALA A 347 7.48 -22.35 -10.59
C ALA A 347 7.65 -22.30 -9.07
N TYR A 348 6.58 -22.08 -8.32
CA TYR A 348 6.63 -22.11 -6.86
C TYR A 348 6.93 -23.51 -6.29
N LEU A 349 6.42 -24.58 -6.91
CA LEU A 349 6.78 -25.94 -6.52
C LEU A 349 8.26 -26.26 -6.79
N MET A 350 8.84 -25.72 -7.86
CA MET A 350 10.29 -25.81 -8.11
C MET A 350 11.08 -25.08 -7.02
N MET A 351 10.64 -23.88 -6.62
CA MET A 351 11.26 -23.16 -5.49
C MET A 351 11.15 -23.93 -4.18
N LEU A 352 9.99 -24.54 -3.91
CA LEU A 352 9.79 -25.43 -2.76
C LEU A 352 10.78 -26.58 -2.79
N ALA A 353 10.92 -27.28 -3.92
CA ALA A 353 11.85 -28.39 -4.08
C ALA A 353 13.30 -27.96 -3.82
N MET A 354 13.70 -26.78 -4.30
CA MET A 354 15.03 -26.22 -4.05
C MET A 354 15.27 -25.90 -2.57
N PHE A 355 14.29 -25.32 -1.87
CA PHE A 355 14.39 -25.10 -0.43
C PHE A 355 14.41 -26.42 0.36
N ALA A 356 13.61 -27.41 -0.05
CA ALA A 356 13.63 -28.73 0.57
C ALA A 356 15.00 -29.42 0.40
N LEU A 357 15.58 -29.35 -0.80
CA LEU A 357 16.93 -29.85 -1.06
C LEU A 357 17.96 -29.14 -0.17
N LYS A 358 17.92 -27.81 -0.10
CA LYS A 358 18.79 -27.03 0.78
C LYS A 358 18.66 -27.45 2.25
N HIS A 359 17.44 -27.69 2.71
CA HIS A 359 17.20 -28.16 4.07
C HIS A 359 17.84 -29.53 4.34
N VAL A 360 17.76 -30.47 3.38
CA VAL A 360 18.39 -31.78 3.51
C VAL A 360 19.92 -31.66 3.55
N ILE A 361 20.51 -30.81 2.71
CA ILE A 361 21.97 -30.56 2.69
C ILE A 361 22.42 -30.02 4.06
N ASP A 362 21.77 -28.96 4.55
CA ASP A 362 22.12 -28.32 5.82
C ASP A 362 21.98 -29.28 7.01
N SER A 363 20.96 -30.13 6.98
CA SER A 363 20.73 -31.13 8.03
C SER A 363 21.84 -32.18 8.05
N ARG A 364 22.33 -32.62 6.89
CA ARG A 364 23.46 -33.56 6.80
C ARG A 364 24.77 -32.95 7.28
N GLU A 365 25.05 -31.70 6.92
CA GLU A 365 26.25 -30.99 7.40
C GLU A 365 26.23 -30.82 8.92
N THR A 366 25.06 -30.51 9.49
CA THR A 366 24.90 -30.37 10.95
C THR A 366 25.19 -31.69 11.68
N VAL A 367 24.65 -32.81 11.17
CA VAL A 367 24.89 -34.15 11.75
C VAL A 367 26.37 -34.54 11.64
N ALA A 368 26.99 -34.33 10.49
CA ALA A 368 28.42 -34.62 10.31
C ALA A 368 29.32 -33.78 11.24
N ALA A 369 28.95 -32.51 11.50
CA ALA A 369 29.68 -31.66 12.43
C ALA A 369 29.56 -32.14 13.88
N SER A 370 28.37 -32.58 14.32
CA SER A 370 28.18 -33.12 15.68
C SER A 370 28.95 -34.42 15.90
N GLU A 371 28.98 -35.32 14.91
CA GLU A 371 29.74 -36.58 14.99
C GLU A 371 31.26 -36.31 15.10
N GLN A 372 31.79 -35.30 14.40
CA GLN A 372 33.19 -34.90 14.51
C GLN A 372 33.55 -34.26 15.86
N GLU A 373 32.61 -33.59 16.53
CA GLU A 373 32.82 -32.97 17.83
C GLU A 373 32.79 -34.01 18.97
N GLU A 374 31.90 -35.01 18.89
CA GLU A 374 31.91 -36.17 19.79
C GLU A 374 33.23 -36.97 19.67
N THR A 375 33.73 -37.19 18.46
CA THR A 375 34.98 -37.95 18.24
C THR A 375 36.23 -37.21 18.74
N LYS A 376 36.18 -35.88 18.92
CA LYS A 376 37.29 -35.09 19.48
C LYS A 376 37.28 -34.99 21.01
N THR A 377 36.16 -35.34 21.64
CA THR A 377 35.97 -35.25 23.10
C THR A 377 36.11 -36.60 23.80
N THR A 378 36.15 -37.70 23.04
CA THR A 378 36.64 -39.03 23.44
C THR A 378 38.11 -39.20 23.11
#